data_AF-A0A0C1Y9F6-F1
#
_entry.id   AF-A0A0C1Y9F6-F1
#
_cell.length_a   1.000
_cell.length_b   1.000
_cell.length_c   1.000
_cell.angle_alpha   90.00
_cell.angle_beta   90.00
_cell.angle_gamma   90.00
#
_symmetry.space_group_name_H-M   'P 1'
#
loop_
_entity.id
_entity.type
_entity.pdbx_description
1 polymer ?
#
loop_
_entity_poly.entity_id
_entity_poly.type
_entity_poly.pdbx_seq_one_letter_code
_entity_poly.pdbx_strand_id
1 'polypeptide(L)'
;MTAGRWGRPAAGREPAAAALLSWLADSAAPRLCMVTGGARCGKSTLLAWLIAHGTRPATEVERRVHGFVPLAGRTATTAAWMLADQLSVVARTPGELVSMLARDARRTVIVLPDLHAADDPGAVTELALALLDVGHVRLIVEMRSGSTETEYERLTTVRSAVMDLDETRWTDQERYAERAAEPRPVAADADTVDEELLDLDDPAAVCAADPWRVSTLYERSGDGHGGLRAAWLRAGASLTREQERADRAVVLLAALGDDADPRLPQALASLTEGAPWRVIWRRVRGDIAPPWTGPTRALAAGRGPLAGQLVVADHQGTIRLLRSEDAVPVGRLSAPVPLPTALAAHPDGTVTTVDAQGRPHTQRGAPTASGTGLSALLGGGATPLEQLLDDVRAYARKLTVTALASADRVLAVADGAGAVHAFTENGADPHTATLHRGPVTALAALDLQLAEGGGTVPVLYSGGMDGTVRAWAPHADPMASPVLSRPCAVTALAVAATEGGPVLATAWADGLVEHRALDSDTVRRFRPGIHVNAVVLTPAEQMIVGTDETLVCLRLA
;
A
#
# COMPACT_ATOMS: atom_id res chain seq x y z
N MET A 1 17.51 -15.33 27.97
CA MET A 1 17.09 -14.14 27.21
C MET A 1 16.28 -13.26 28.14
N THR A 2 16.92 -12.31 28.81
CA THR A 2 16.30 -11.45 29.83
C THR A 2 15.38 -10.43 29.18
N ALA A 3 14.11 -10.42 29.58
CA ALA A 3 13.14 -9.38 29.23
C ALA A 3 13.78 -7.99 29.40
N GLY A 4 13.77 -7.20 28.33
CA GLY A 4 14.54 -5.96 28.23
C GLY A 4 14.15 -4.95 29.31
N ARG A 5 15.02 -4.77 30.31
CA ARG A 5 14.85 -3.78 31.38
C ARG A 5 14.73 -2.39 30.75
N TRP A 6 13.62 -1.71 30.98
CA TRP A 6 13.44 -0.31 30.58
C TRP A 6 14.48 0.54 31.33
N GLY A 7 15.20 1.40 30.60
CA GLY A 7 16.15 2.32 31.20
C GLY A 7 15.42 3.37 32.03
N ARG A 8 16.13 4.13 32.87
CA ARG A 8 15.49 5.24 33.60
C ARG A 8 15.29 6.44 32.67
N PRO A 9 14.15 7.14 32.73
CA PRO A 9 13.99 8.42 32.04
C PRO A 9 14.94 9.47 32.61
N ALA A 10 15.27 10.48 31.80
CA ALA A 10 16.14 11.56 32.24
C ALA A 10 15.43 12.51 33.22
N ALA A 11 16.22 13.32 33.95
CA ALA A 11 15.75 14.46 34.74
C ALA A 11 14.66 14.12 35.78
N GLY A 12 14.85 13.05 36.57
CA GLY A 12 13.93 12.75 37.68
C GLY A 12 12.51 12.36 37.25
N ARG A 13 12.28 12.02 35.97
CA ARG A 13 10.93 11.73 35.44
C ARG A 13 10.47 10.29 35.68
N GLU A 14 11.10 9.55 36.60
CA GLU A 14 10.74 8.18 36.98
C GLU A 14 9.25 8.03 37.39
N PRO A 15 8.65 8.95 38.18
CA PRO A 15 7.23 8.85 38.54
C PRO A 15 6.30 8.99 37.33
N ALA A 16 6.58 9.94 36.43
CA ALA A 16 5.82 10.16 35.21
C ALA A 16 5.90 8.94 34.27
N ALA A 17 7.10 8.39 34.09
CA ALA A 17 7.33 7.18 33.32
C ALA A 17 6.55 5.97 33.87
N ALA A 18 6.57 5.76 35.19
CA ALA A 18 5.82 4.68 35.82
C ALA A 18 4.31 4.81 35.59
N ALA A 19 3.78 6.03 35.69
CA ALA A 19 2.37 6.30 35.43
C ALA A 19 1.97 6.10 33.96
N LEU A 20 2.81 6.51 32.99
CA LEU A 20 2.58 6.24 31.57
C LEU A 20 2.55 4.73 31.26
N LEU A 21 3.48 3.96 31.83
CA LEU A 21 3.49 2.51 31.67
C LEU A 21 2.28 1.84 32.31
N SER A 22 1.84 2.32 33.46
CA SER A 22 0.61 1.84 34.11
C SER A 22 -0.62 2.17 33.26
N TRP A 23 -0.71 3.38 32.71
CA TRP A 23 -1.78 3.78 31.81
C TRP A 23 -1.84 2.90 30.57
N LEU A 24 -0.69 2.58 29.96
CA LEU A 24 -0.62 1.69 28.79
C LEU A 24 -1.18 0.29 29.08
N ALA A 25 -0.83 -0.28 30.24
CA ALA A 25 -1.27 -1.61 30.65
C ALA A 25 -2.73 -1.66 31.12
N ASP A 26 -3.27 -0.57 31.65
CA ASP A 26 -4.63 -0.51 32.16
C ASP A 26 -5.65 -0.40 31.01
N SER A 27 -6.45 -1.45 30.80
CA SER A 27 -7.53 -1.48 29.81
C SER A 27 -8.73 -0.57 30.16
N ALA A 28 -8.90 -0.22 31.44
CA ALA A 28 -9.99 0.65 31.91
C ALA A 28 -9.61 2.14 31.89
N ALA A 29 -8.32 2.46 31.76
CA ALA A 29 -7.86 3.83 31.64
C ALA A 29 -8.40 4.51 30.36
N PRO A 30 -8.58 5.85 30.38
CA PRO A 30 -8.98 6.60 29.20
C PRO A 30 -8.08 6.31 27.98
N ARG A 31 -8.64 6.31 26.76
CA ARG A 31 -7.88 6.04 25.53
C ARG A 31 -6.99 7.19 25.08
N LEU A 32 -7.22 8.39 25.61
CA LEU A 32 -6.37 9.57 25.41
C LEU A 32 -5.58 9.87 26.69
N CYS A 33 -4.25 9.99 26.56
CA CYS A 33 -3.37 10.56 27.57
C CYS A 33 -2.76 11.86 27.04
N MET A 34 -2.96 12.95 27.76
CA MET A 34 -2.37 14.25 27.44
C MET A 34 -1.16 14.48 28.35
N VAL A 35 -0.01 14.77 27.76
CA VAL A 35 1.21 15.15 28.48
C VAL A 35 1.43 16.64 28.30
N THR A 36 1.20 17.42 29.36
CA THR A 36 1.24 18.88 29.36
C THR A 36 2.35 19.43 30.25
N GLY A 37 2.52 20.74 30.26
CA GLY A 37 3.54 21.46 31.04
C GLY A 37 4.20 22.59 30.24
N GLY A 38 4.96 23.43 30.93
CA GLY A 38 5.62 24.60 30.40
C GLY A 38 6.73 24.29 29.38
N ALA A 39 7.27 25.34 28.77
CA ALA A 39 8.38 25.19 27.83
C ALA A 39 9.58 24.54 28.54
N ARG A 40 10.25 23.59 27.85
CA ARG A 40 11.49 22.94 28.31
C ARG A 40 11.39 22.14 29.63
N CYS A 41 10.18 21.78 30.10
CA CYS A 41 10.00 20.96 31.30
C CYS A 41 10.35 19.45 31.11
N GLY A 42 10.70 19.01 29.90
CA GLY A 42 11.19 17.64 29.64
C GLY A 42 10.15 16.67 29.06
N LYS A 43 8.98 17.16 28.61
CA LYS A 43 7.93 16.36 27.94
C LYS A 43 8.48 15.53 26.77
N SER A 44 9.11 16.18 25.79
CA SER A 44 9.64 15.51 24.59
C SER A 44 10.73 14.49 24.95
N THR A 45 11.52 14.74 26.01
CA THR A 45 12.51 13.77 26.51
C THR A 45 11.86 12.54 27.14
N LEU A 46 10.77 12.72 27.91
CA LEU A 46 10.00 11.61 28.47
C LEU A 46 9.33 10.77 27.37
N LEU A 47 8.74 11.42 26.37
CA LEU A 47 8.10 10.70 25.25
C LEU A 47 9.14 10.02 24.34
N ALA A 48 10.30 10.64 24.10
CA ALA A 48 11.40 9.99 23.39
C ALA A 48 11.87 8.72 24.11
N TRP A 49 11.97 8.76 25.46
CA TRP A 49 12.25 7.57 26.27
C TRP A 49 11.17 6.49 26.08
N LEU A 50 9.89 6.86 26.13
CA LEU A 50 8.78 5.93 25.95
C LEU A 50 8.82 5.28 24.57
N ILE A 51 9.04 6.05 23.51
CA ILE A 51 9.11 5.58 22.13
C ILE A 51 10.31 4.63 21.94
N ALA A 52 11.49 4.99 22.45
CA ALA A 52 12.72 4.22 22.31
C ALA A 52 12.66 2.82 22.97
N HIS A 53 11.83 2.66 24.00
CA HIS A 53 11.57 1.38 24.64
C HIS A 53 10.30 0.69 24.13
N GLY A 54 9.24 1.45 23.87
CA GLY A 54 7.92 0.98 23.47
C GLY A 54 7.86 0.36 22.08
N THR A 55 8.73 0.78 21.16
CA THR A 55 8.77 0.29 19.77
C THR A 55 9.61 -0.98 19.58
N ARG A 56 10.31 -1.45 20.61
CA ARG A 56 11.20 -2.62 20.49
C ARG A 56 10.39 -3.90 20.24
N PRO A 57 10.85 -4.82 19.38
CA PRO A 57 10.14 -6.07 19.09
C PRO A 57 9.92 -6.98 20.31
N ALA A 58 10.79 -6.89 21.32
CA ALA A 58 10.69 -7.67 22.56
C ALA A 58 9.79 -7.02 23.64
N THR A 59 9.24 -5.83 23.38
CA THR A 59 8.39 -5.14 24.34
C THR A 59 7.05 -5.85 24.47
N GLU A 60 6.62 -6.04 25.72
CA GLU A 60 5.32 -6.62 26.08
C GLU A 60 4.19 -5.93 25.31
N VAL A 61 3.23 -6.72 24.82
CA VAL A 61 2.14 -6.25 23.95
C VAL A 61 1.36 -5.09 24.58
N GLU A 62 1.14 -5.14 25.89
CA GLU A 62 0.43 -4.11 26.66
C GLU A 62 1.17 -2.77 26.71
N ARG A 63 2.51 -2.77 26.62
CA ARG A 63 3.36 -1.57 26.71
C ARG A 63 3.93 -1.13 25.35
N ARG A 64 3.52 -1.79 24.27
CA ARG A 64 4.00 -1.52 22.93
C ARG A 64 3.45 -0.20 22.38
N VAL A 65 4.34 0.57 21.76
CA VAL A 65 4.01 1.73 20.92
C VAL A 65 4.10 1.28 19.47
N HIS A 66 3.05 1.57 18.69
CA HIS A 66 2.89 1.09 17.32
C HIS A 66 3.23 2.16 16.28
N GLY A 67 3.07 3.44 16.64
CA GLY A 67 3.49 4.56 15.79
C GLY A 67 3.75 5.82 16.59
N PHE A 68 4.53 6.73 16.03
CA PHE A 68 4.73 8.06 16.60
C PHE A 68 5.00 9.11 15.51
N VAL A 69 4.58 10.36 15.73
CA VAL A 69 4.80 11.46 14.80
C VAL A 69 5.23 12.71 15.55
N PRO A 70 6.50 13.16 15.43
CA PRO A 70 6.89 14.51 15.81
C PRO A 70 6.12 15.53 14.97
N LEU A 71 5.20 16.25 15.60
CA LEU A 71 4.28 17.13 14.89
C LEU A 71 4.88 18.48 14.53
N ALA A 72 6.05 18.85 15.06
CA ALA A 72 6.72 20.12 14.75
C ALA A 72 6.86 20.33 13.23
N GLY A 73 6.23 21.39 12.70
CA GLY A 73 6.22 21.69 11.26
C GLY A 73 5.52 20.66 10.38
N ARG A 74 4.66 19.81 10.96
CA ARG A 74 3.85 18.82 10.25
C ARG A 74 2.39 19.25 10.17
N THR A 75 1.76 18.84 9.09
CA THR A 75 0.33 18.96 8.83
C THR A 75 -0.39 17.65 9.20
N ALA A 76 -1.72 17.66 9.25
CA ALA A 76 -2.50 16.43 9.48
C ALA A 76 -2.23 15.37 8.41
N THR A 77 -2.08 15.76 7.15
CA THR A 77 -1.79 14.85 6.03
C THR A 77 -0.42 14.21 6.15
N THR A 78 0.62 15.01 6.37
CA THR A 78 1.99 14.48 6.53
C THR A 78 2.11 13.60 7.77
N ALA A 79 1.43 13.94 8.87
CA ALA A 79 1.30 13.07 10.02
C ALA A 79 0.62 11.74 9.69
N ALA A 80 -0.46 11.77 8.89
CA ALA A 80 -1.16 10.57 8.45
C ALA A 80 -0.27 9.66 7.58
N TRP A 81 0.53 10.24 6.67
CA TRP A 81 1.50 9.48 5.87
C TRP A 81 2.58 8.82 6.72
N MET A 82 3.13 9.54 7.71
CA MET A 82 4.12 8.97 8.64
C MET A 82 3.55 7.80 9.46
N LEU A 83 2.31 7.94 9.93
CA LEU A 83 1.62 6.86 10.65
C LEU A 83 1.33 5.67 9.74
N ALA A 84 0.86 5.93 8.52
CA ALA A 84 0.56 4.87 7.55
C ALA A 84 1.80 4.00 7.27
N ASP A 85 2.97 4.63 7.04
CA ASP A 85 4.23 3.91 6.85
C ASP A 85 4.60 3.05 8.07
N GLN A 86 4.60 3.64 9.27
CA GLN A 86 4.95 2.91 10.51
C GLN A 86 3.99 1.75 10.80
N LEU A 87 2.72 1.90 10.44
CA LEU A 87 1.68 0.89 10.63
C LEU A 87 1.57 -0.10 9.46
N SER A 88 2.42 0.03 8.44
CA SER A 88 2.43 -0.82 7.24
C SER A 88 1.08 -0.84 6.50
N VAL A 89 0.41 0.32 6.44
CA VAL A 89 -0.83 0.55 5.69
C VAL A 89 -0.62 1.67 4.68
N VAL A 90 -1.51 1.80 3.70
CA VAL A 90 -1.51 2.93 2.77
C VAL A 90 -2.68 3.84 3.07
N ALA A 91 -2.40 5.14 3.22
CA ALA A 91 -3.39 6.18 3.35
C ALA A 91 -2.85 7.47 2.72
N ARG A 92 -3.66 8.12 1.88
CA ARG A 92 -3.33 9.42 1.27
C ARG A 92 -3.87 10.58 2.07
N THR A 93 -4.92 10.35 2.85
CA THR A 93 -5.57 11.37 3.67
C THR A 93 -5.70 10.90 5.12
N PRO A 94 -5.84 11.84 6.08
CA PRO A 94 -6.21 11.52 7.46
C PRO A 94 -7.42 10.57 7.58
N GLY A 95 -8.46 10.81 6.78
CA GLY A 95 -9.68 9.98 6.81
C GLY A 95 -9.47 8.56 6.25
N GLU A 96 -8.61 8.40 5.23
CA GLU A 96 -8.23 7.07 4.73
C GLU A 96 -7.46 6.29 5.80
N LEU A 97 -6.55 6.94 6.54
CA LEU A 97 -5.82 6.29 7.65
C LEU A 97 -6.79 5.78 8.72
N VAL A 98 -7.72 6.61 9.17
CA VAL A 98 -8.75 6.23 10.15
C VAL A 98 -9.57 5.04 9.65
N SER A 99 -9.98 5.07 8.37
CA SER A 99 -10.74 3.98 7.74
C SER A 99 -9.95 2.67 7.68
N MET A 100 -8.64 2.75 7.42
CA MET A 100 -7.76 1.57 7.40
C MET A 100 -7.57 0.98 8.79
N LEU A 101 -7.35 1.81 9.81
CA LEU A 101 -7.25 1.33 11.19
C LEU A 101 -8.56 0.74 11.69
N ALA A 102 -9.71 1.33 11.33
CA ALA A 102 -11.02 0.78 11.70
C ALA A 102 -11.26 -0.66 11.20
N ARG A 103 -10.58 -1.09 10.13
CA ARG A 103 -10.67 -2.47 9.59
C ARG A 103 -9.77 -3.46 10.32
N ASP A 104 -8.76 -3.00 11.05
CA ASP A 104 -7.82 -3.84 11.79
C ASP A 104 -8.07 -3.71 13.29
N ALA A 105 -8.77 -4.68 13.89
CA ALA A 105 -9.17 -4.59 15.29
C ALA A 105 -8.02 -4.74 16.31
N ARG A 106 -6.76 -4.88 15.87
CA ARG A 106 -5.61 -5.02 16.78
C ARG A 106 -5.37 -3.73 17.57
N ARG A 107 -5.05 -3.89 18.86
CA ARG A 107 -4.70 -2.77 19.74
C ARG A 107 -3.58 -1.93 19.13
N THR A 108 -3.83 -0.63 18.97
CA THR A 108 -2.89 0.30 18.34
C THR A 108 -2.62 1.47 19.29
N VAL A 109 -1.35 1.82 19.49
CA VAL A 109 -0.92 2.91 20.39
C VAL A 109 -0.08 3.88 19.60
N ILE A 110 -0.50 5.14 19.56
CA ILE A 110 0.15 6.21 18.80
C ILE A 110 0.58 7.34 19.73
N VAL A 111 1.78 7.87 19.51
CA VAL A 111 2.32 9.01 20.26
C VAL A 111 2.48 10.21 19.33
N LEU A 112 1.86 11.34 19.68
CA LEU A 112 1.83 12.58 18.90
C LEU A 112 2.52 13.70 19.70
N PRO A 113 3.86 13.73 19.73
CA PRO A 113 4.60 14.81 20.38
C PRO A 113 4.47 16.14 19.63
N ASP A 114 4.65 17.24 20.35
CA ASP A 114 4.76 18.61 19.85
C ASP A 114 3.53 19.15 19.09
N LEU A 115 2.30 18.83 19.51
CA LEU A 115 1.08 19.31 18.83
C LEU A 115 1.02 20.84 18.71
N HIS A 116 1.50 21.53 19.74
CA HIS A 116 1.60 23.00 19.76
C HIS A 116 2.56 23.60 18.71
N ALA A 117 3.42 22.79 18.12
CA ALA A 117 4.38 23.21 17.08
C ALA A 117 3.98 22.68 15.68
N ALA A 118 2.80 22.05 15.56
CA ALA A 118 2.26 21.65 14.27
C ALA A 118 2.03 22.86 13.35
N ASP A 119 2.07 22.59 12.05
CA ASP A 119 1.80 23.61 11.02
C ASP A 119 0.36 24.13 11.12
N ASP A 120 -0.57 23.21 11.38
CA ASP A 120 -1.97 23.47 11.71
C ASP A 120 -2.39 22.60 12.92
N PRO A 121 -2.26 23.11 14.16
CA PRO A 121 -2.64 22.38 15.37
C PRO A 121 -4.12 21.98 15.41
N GLY A 122 -5.00 22.76 14.78
CA GLY A 122 -6.43 22.49 14.73
C GLY A 122 -6.72 21.25 13.89
N ALA A 123 -6.20 21.18 12.66
CA ALA A 123 -6.37 20.01 11.79
C ALA A 123 -5.72 18.75 12.36
N VAL A 124 -4.58 18.87 13.04
CA VAL A 124 -3.95 17.72 13.73
C VAL A 124 -4.78 17.26 14.93
N THR A 125 -5.44 18.18 15.63
CA THR A 125 -6.39 17.83 16.71
C THR A 125 -7.61 17.08 16.15
N GLU A 126 -8.13 17.48 14.99
CA GLU A 126 -9.18 16.70 14.30
C GLU A 126 -8.74 15.27 13.98
N LEU A 127 -7.52 15.11 13.44
CA LEU A 127 -6.96 13.78 13.19
C LEU A 127 -6.86 12.96 14.49
N ALA A 128 -6.38 13.56 15.59
CA ALA A 128 -6.29 12.88 16.88
C ALA A 128 -7.68 12.43 17.38
N LEU A 129 -8.70 13.27 17.26
CA LEU A 129 -10.07 12.91 17.64
C LEU A 129 -10.64 11.80 16.76
N ALA A 130 -10.45 11.88 15.44
CA ALA A 130 -10.90 10.84 14.50
C ALA A 130 -10.19 9.49 14.73
N LEU A 131 -8.91 9.51 15.10
CA LEU A 131 -8.19 8.30 15.53
C LEU A 131 -8.77 7.72 16.82
N LEU A 132 -9.21 8.56 17.77
CA LEU A 132 -9.88 8.09 18.99
C LEU A 132 -11.27 7.50 18.73
N ASP A 133 -11.95 7.84 17.64
CA ASP A 133 -13.21 7.18 17.28
C ASP A 133 -13.01 5.69 16.93
N VAL A 134 -11.78 5.30 16.59
CA VAL A 134 -11.42 3.89 16.38
C VAL A 134 -11.22 3.19 17.73
N GLY A 135 -12.16 2.31 18.10
CA GLY A 135 -12.30 1.72 19.44
C GLY A 135 -11.04 1.10 20.07
N HIS A 136 -10.14 0.56 19.25
CA HIS A 136 -8.91 -0.12 19.69
C HIS A 136 -7.65 0.77 19.65
N VAL A 137 -7.77 2.03 19.23
CA VAL A 137 -6.67 3.01 19.19
C VAL A 137 -6.58 3.75 20.53
N ARG A 138 -5.35 3.94 21.01
CA ARG A 138 -5.00 4.77 22.17
C ARG A 138 -3.96 5.81 21.76
N LEU A 139 -4.12 7.04 22.25
CA LEU A 139 -3.26 8.17 21.90
C LEU A 139 -2.55 8.73 23.13
N ILE A 140 -1.29 9.11 22.93
CA ILE A 140 -0.54 9.99 23.84
C ILE A 140 -0.26 11.28 23.07
N VAL A 141 -0.72 12.42 23.55
CA VAL A 141 -0.57 13.72 22.87
C VAL A 141 0.23 14.66 23.75
N GLU A 142 1.32 15.23 23.21
CA GLU A 142 2.09 16.26 23.91
C GLU A 142 1.59 17.65 23.54
N MET A 143 1.35 18.47 24.56
CA MET A 143 0.96 19.87 24.38
C MET A 143 1.77 20.77 25.32
N ARG A 144 1.98 22.01 24.90
CA ARG A 144 2.54 23.05 25.78
C ARG A 144 1.39 23.79 26.44
N SER A 145 1.50 24.00 27.75
CA SER A 145 0.51 24.77 28.50
C SER A 145 0.47 26.21 27.98
N GLY A 146 -0.73 26.71 27.64
CA GLY A 146 -0.98 28.09 27.22
C GLY A 146 -0.71 28.44 25.75
N SER A 147 -0.36 27.49 24.87
CA SER A 147 -0.09 27.80 23.43
C SER A 147 -1.21 27.43 22.45
N THR A 148 -2.16 26.60 22.87
CA THR A 148 -3.23 26.00 22.04
C THR A 148 -4.43 25.68 22.92
N GLU A 149 -5.06 26.72 23.50
CA GLU A 149 -6.14 26.57 24.48
C GLU A 149 -7.39 25.93 23.88
N THR A 150 -7.76 26.33 22.66
CA THR A 150 -8.90 25.74 21.94
C THR A 150 -8.68 24.25 21.70
N GLU A 151 -7.50 23.83 21.23
CA GLU A 151 -7.19 22.42 21.02
C GLU A 151 -7.16 21.64 22.35
N TYR A 152 -6.64 22.25 23.42
CA TYR A 152 -6.64 21.66 24.76
C TYR A 152 -8.06 21.43 25.28
N GLU A 153 -8.94 22.42 25.16
CA GLU A 153 -10.36 22.31 25.52
C GLU A 153 -11.03 21.18 24.74
N ARG A 154 -10.82 21.14 23.42
CA ARG A 154 -11.37 20.08 22.56
C ARG A 154 -10.93 18.68 22.99
N LEU A 155 -9.64 18.48 23.24
CA LEU A 155 -9.10 17.18 23.67
C LEU A 155 -9.53 16.78 25.08
N THR A 156 -9.83 17.75 25.95
CA THR A 156 -10.32 17.50 27.32
C THR A 156 -11.84 17.30 27.40
N THR A 157 -12.61 17.66 26.36
CA THR A 157 -14.04 17.28 26.27
C THR A 157 -14.25 15.78 26.16
N VAL A 158 -13.29 15.05 25.59
CA VAL A 158 -13.26 13.59 25.54
C VAL A 158 -12.66 13.08 26.86
N ARG A 159 -13.10 11.91 27.33
CA ARG A 159 -12.50 11.27 28.50
C ARG A 159 -10.99 11.07 28.28
N SER A 160 -10.17 11.85 28.99
CA SER A 160 -8.72 11.86 28.88
C SER A 160 -8.05 11.75 30.25
N ALA A 161 -6.83 11.21 30.27
CA ALA A 161 -5.93 11.27 31.41
C ALA A 161 -4.92 12.41 31.18
N VAL A 162 -4.89 13.41 32.05
CA VAL A 162 -3.97 14.55 31.91
C VAL A 162 -2.80 14.41 32.89
N MET A 163 -1.59 14.52 32.36
CA MET A 163 -0.33 14.51 33.09
C MET A 163 0.39 15.84 32.85
N ASP A 164 0.23 16.79 33.76
CA ASP A 164 0.93 18.06 33.72
C ASP A 164 2.29 17.97 34.41
N LEU A 165 3.36 17.93 33.62
CA LEU A 165 4.73 17.75 34.11
C LEU A 165 5.29 18.91 34.94
N ASP A 166 4.57 20.03 35.05
CA ASP A 166 4.92 21.11 35.98
C ASP A 166 4.48 20.79 37.42
N GLU A 167 3.56 19.84 37.60
CA GLU A 167 3.17 19.38 38.93
C GLU A 167 4.28 18.54 39.58
N THR A 168 4.55 18.81 40.86
CA THR A 168 5.65 18.20 41.61
C THR A 168 5.56 16.68 41.72
N ARG A 169 4.34 16.10 41.69
CA ARG A 169 4.11 14.64 41.77
C ARG A 169 4.74 13.84 40.64
N TRP A 170 5.06 14.48 39.51
CA TRP A 170 5.63 13.83 38.31
C TRP A 170 7.15 13.95 38.21
N THR A 171 7.80 14.50 39.24
CA THR A 171 9.24 14.78 39.24
C THR A 171 9.86 14.38 40.56
N ASP A 172 10.90 13.55 40.50
CA ASP A 172 11.87 13.41 41.58
C ASP A 172 12.71 14.70 41.66
N GLN A 173 12.40 15.54 42.65
CA GLN A 173 12.94 16.89 42.80
C GLN A 173 14.45 16.88 43.06
N GLU A 174 14.98 15.91 43.81
CA GLU A 174 16.41 15.84 44.14
C GLU A 174 17.22 15.58 42.87
N ARG A 175 16.81 14.60 42.07
CA ARG A 175 17.46 14.28 40.79
C ARG A 175 17.28 15.35 39.72
N TYR A 176 16.12 16.01 39.70
CA TYR A 176 15.90 17.12 38.79
C TYR A 176 16.84 18.29 39.12
N ALA A 177 17.03 18.60 40.41
CA ALA A 177 17.97 19.61 40.87
C ALA A 177 19.42 19.25 40.55
N GLU A 178 19.83 17.98 40.76
CA GLU A 178 21.17 17.48 40.39
C GLU A 178 21.46 17.69 38.90
N ARG A 179 20.50 17.38 38.02
CA ARG A 179 20.66 17.57 36.57
C ARG A 179 20.56 19.03 36.13
N ALA A 180 19.80 19.86 36.83
CA ALA A 180 19.77 21.31 36.57
C ALA A 180 21.10 22.00 36.95
N ALA A 181 21.86 21.41 37.87
CA ALA A 181 23.17 21.89 38.30
C ALA A 181 24.33 21.45 37.39
N GLU A 182 24.14 20.48 36.49
CA GLU A 182 25.14 20.11 35.48
C GLU A 182 25.27 21.22 34.42
N PRO A 183 26.50 21.64 34.05
CA PRO A 183 26.71 22.60 32.97
C PRO A 183 26.14 22.02 31.68
N ARG A 184 25.09 22.66 31.16
CA ARG A 184 24.49 22.26 29.89
C ARG A 184 25.48 22.53 28.76
N PRO A 185 25.64 21.61 27.79
CA PRO A 185 26.12 22.02 26.48
C PRO A 185 25.17 23.10 25.98
N VAL A 186 25.74 24.24 25.55
CA VAL A 186 25.00 25.24 24.79
C VAL A 186 24.34 24.48 23.65
N ALA A 187 23.01 24.45 23.61
CA ALA A 187 22.32 23.98 22.42
C ALA A 187 22.85 24.89 21.31
N ALA A 188 23.57 24.32 20.35
CA ALA A 188 23.85 25.03 19.12
C ALA A 188 22.49 25.55 18.66
N ASP A 189 22.37 26.88 18.54
CA ASP A 189 21.26 27.47 17.81
C ASP A 189 21.16 26.64 16.54
N ALA A 190 20.06 25.90 16.42
CA ALA A 190 19.82 25.07 15.25
C ALA A 190 19.96 26.05 14.09
N ASP A 191 21.01 25.83 13.29
CA ASP A 191 21.41 26.71 12.21
C ASP A 191 20.14 27.23 11.55
N THR A 192 19.98 28.55 11.53
CA THR A 192 19.11 29.20 10.54
C THR A 192 19.73 28.85 9.20
N VAL A 193 19.41 27.65 8.71
CA VAL A 193 19.73 27.21 7.37
C VAL A 193 19.07 28.25 6.49
N ASP A 194 19.87 28.94 5.69
CA ASP A 194 19.41 29.90 4.71
C ASP A 194 18.12 29.35 4.07
N GLU A 195 17.03 30.10 4.23
CA GLU A 195 15.77 29.84 3.56
C GLU A 195 15.97 30.11 2.07
N GLU A 196 16.73 29.25 1.38
CA GLU A 196 16.64 29.19 -0.07
C GLU A 196 15.18 28.93 -0.39
N LEU A 197 14.58 29.89 -1.10
CA LEU A 197 13.24 29.78 -1.63
C LEU A 197 13.25 28.59 -2.57
N LEU A 198 12.67 27.48 -2.11
CA LEU A 198 12.48 26.30 -2.93
C LEU A 198 11.57 26.67 -4.09
N ASP A 199 12.05 26.52 -5.32
CA ASP A 199 11.22 26.64 -6.51
C ASP A 199 10.31 25.41 -6.62
N LEU A 200 9.00 25.64 -6.45
CA LEU A 200 7.97 24.60 -6.49
C LEU A 200 7.54 24.24 -7.92
N ASP A 201 7.95 25.04 -8.92
CA ASP A 201 7.70 24.83 -10.34
C ASP A 201 8.83 24.03 -11.01
N ASP A 202 10.01 23.96 -10.38
CA ASP A 202 11.14 23.15 -10.86
C ASP A 202 11.07 21.69 -10.34
N PRO A 203 10.81 20.70 -11.23
CA PRO A 203 10.80 19.30 -10.82
C PRO A 203 12.15 18.80 -10.27
N ALA A 204 13.28 19.38 -10.67
CA ALA A 204 14.59 18.99 -10.15
C ALA A 204 14.77 19.45 -8.69
N ALA A 205 14.47 20.70 -8.39
CA ALA A 205 14.47 21.23 -7.03
C ALA A 205 13.51 20.45 -6.12
N VAL A 206 12.28 20.19 -6.58
CA VAL A 206 11.28 19.40 -5.86
C VAL A 206 11.77 17.97 -5.59
N CYS A 207 12.43 17.33 -6.56
CA CYS A 207 12.98 15.99 -6.36
C CYS A 207 14.21 15.96 -5.44
N ALA A 208 14.93 17.07 -5.28
CA ALA A 208 16.15 17.14 -4.46
C ALA A 208 15.92 17.62 -3.02
N ALA A 209 14.84 18.35 -2.76
CA ALA A 209 14.54 18.98 -1.48
C ALA A 209 14.11 17.98 -0.39
N ASP A 210 14.03 18.50 0.86
CA ASP A 210 13.37 17.79 1.96
C ASP A 210 11.89 17.58 1.62
N PRO A 211 11.44 16.33 1.45
CA PRO A 211 10.08 16.06 0.98
C PRO A 211 9.00 16.48 2.00
N TRP A 212 9.34 16.60 3.29
CA TRP A 212 8.39 17.13 4.27
C TRP A 212 8.15 18.62 4.06
N ARG A 213 9.21 19.41 3.82
CA ARG A 213 9.10 20.82 3.44
C ARG A 213 8.32 21.01 2.14
N VAL A 214 8.59 20.20 1.11
CA VAL A 214 7.83 20.24 -0.15
C VAL A 214 6.34 20.00 0.09
N SER A 215 6.00 19.01 0.91
CA SER A 215 4.61 18.66 1.22
C SER A 215 3.87 19.82 1.89
N THR A 216 4.46 20.43 2.92
CA THR A 216 3.87 21.59 3.60
C THR A 216 3.70 22.78 2.67
N LEU A 217 4.69 23.07 1.81
CA LEU A 217 4.63 24.17 0.85
C LEU A 217 3.54 23.94 -0.21
N TYR A 218 3.42 22.72 -0.75
CA TYR A 218 2.35 22.38 -1.69
C TYR A 218 0.97 22.41 -1.05
N GLU A 219 0.80 21.99 0.20
CA GLU A 219 -0.50 22.09 0.88
C GLU A 219 -0.95 23.54 1.07
N ARG A 220 -0.01 24.45 1.37
CA ARG A 220 -0.27 25.89 1.51
C ARG A 220 -0.45 26.61 0.18
N SER A 221 0.18 26.12 -0.88
CA SER A 221 0.04 26.72 -2.20
C SER A 221 -1.36 26.47 -2.78
N GLY A 222 -1.96 27.54 -3.31
CA GLY A 222 -3.18 27.46 -4.12
C GLY A 222 -2.92 27.25 -5.61
N ASP A 223 -1.66 27.37 -6.06
CA ASP A 223 -1.27 27.17 -7.46
C ASP A 223 -1.06 25.68 -7.76
N GLY A 224 -1.41 25.26 -8.98
CA GLY A 224 -1.21 23.90 -9.45
C GLY A 224 0.26 23.54 -9.72
N HIS A 225 1.14 24.55 -9.88
CA HIS A 225 2.56 24.37 -10.22
C HIS A 225 2.77 23.45 -11.43
N GLY A 226 2.05 23.76 -12.51
CA GLY A 226 2.02 22.94 -13.73
C GLY A 226 1.51 21.51 -13.52
N GLY A 227 0.85 21.19 -12.39
CA GLY A 227 0.40 19.84 -12.05
C GLY A 227 1.32 19.08 -11.09
N LEU A 228 2.52 19.61 -10.79
CA LEU A 228 3.43 18.99 -9.81
C LEU A 228 2.79 18.87 -8.42
N ARG A 229 2.06 19.90 -7.99
CA ARG A 229 1.33 19.87 -6.71
C ARG A 229 0.35 18.71 -6.64
N ALA A 230 -0.47 18.53 -7.68
CA ALA A 230 -1.48 17.47 -7.71
C ALA A 230 -0.82 16.08 -7.73
N ALA A 231 0.25 15.90 -8.52
CA ALA A 231 1.02 14.67 -8.56
C ALA A 231 1.70 14.37 -7.21
N TRP A 232 2.25 15.38 -6.56
CA TRP A 232 2.88 15.25 -5.25
C TRP A 232 1.89 14.82 -4.18
N LEU A 233 0.75 15.52 -4.04
CA LEU A 233 -0.26 15.18 -3.04
C LEU A 233 -0.90 13.81 -3.28
N ARG A 234 -0.96 13.36 -4.54
CA ARG A 234 -1.45 12.02 -4.91
C ARG A 234 -0.50 10.91 -4.46
N ALA A 235 0.81 11.11 -4.58
CA ALA A 235 1.84 10.10 -4.29
C ALA A 235 2.67 10.40 -3.03
N GLY A 236 2.23 11.36 -2.20
CA GLY A 236 3.02 11.94 -1.11
C GLY A 236 3.53 10.91 -0.10
N ALA A 237 2.73 9.89 0.21
CA ALA A 237 3.13 8.80 1.09
C ALA A 237 4.33 7.98 0.56
N SER A 238 4.57 7.95 -0.75
CA SER A 238 5.83 7.42 -1.31
C SER A 238 6.90 8.48 -1.39
N LEU A 239 6.58 9.69 -1.85
CA LEU A 239 7.57 10.76 -2.11
C LEU A 239 8.29 11.24 -0.83
N THR A 240 7.64 11.11 0.32
CA THR A 240 8.17 11.45 1.65
C THR A 240 9.05 10.40 2.29
N ARG A 241 9.18 9.22 1.66
CA ARG A 241 10.12 8.20 2.10
C ARG A 241 11.55 8.59 1.77
N GLU A 242 12.48 7.94 2.47
CA GLU A 242 13.87 7.93 2.08
C GLU A 242 14.04 7.15 0.77
N GLN A 243 14.51 7.84 -0.26
CA GLN A 243 14.73 7.31 -1.61
C GLN A 243 15.62 8.27 -2.40
N GLU A 244 16.24 7.75 -3.47
CA GLU A 244 17.05 8.55 -4.38
C GLU A 244 16.21 9.55 -5.17
N ARG A 245 16.86 10.61 -5.63
CA ARG A 245 16.21 11.66 -6.45
C ARG A 245 15.58 11.07 -7.73
N ALA A 246 16.27 10.11 -8.35
CA ALA A 246 15.80 9.45 -9.56
C ALA A 246 14.54 8.60 -9.30
N ASP A 247 14.49 7.86 -8.18
CA ASP A 247 13.29 7.12 -7.78
C ASP A 247 12.12 8.06 -7.48
N ARG A 248 12.40 9.22 -6.86
CA ARG A 248 11.38 10.26 -6.63
C ARG A 248 10.83 10.82 -7.94
N ALA A 249 11.68 11.06 -8.93
CA ALA A 249 11.24 11.46 -10.26
C ALA A 249 10.36 10.40 -10.94
N VAL A 250 10.68 9.10 -10.79
CA VAL A 250 9.83 8.00 -11.31
C VAL A 250 8.45 8.03 -10.69
N VAL A 251 8.36 8.15 -9.36
CA VAL A 251 7.07 8.20 -8.63
C VAL A 251 6.27 9.44 -9.03
N LEU A 252 6.92 10.60 -9.11
CA LEU A 252 6.26 11.85 -9.48
C LEU A 252 5.75 11.82 -10.93
N LEU A 253 6.55 11.27 -11.86
CA LEU A 253 6.16 11.07 -13.26
C LEU A 253 4.99 10.09 -13.38
N ALA A 254 4.98 9.00 -12.59
CA ALA A 254 3.89 8.03 -12.57
C ALA A 254 2.57 8.61 -12.03
N ALA A 255 2.63 9.68 -11.24
CA ALA A 255 1.48 10.35 -10.65
C ALA A 255 1.01 11.60 -11.42
N LEU A 256 1.69 11.99 -12.50
CA LEU A 256 1.40 13.19 -13.27
C LEU A 256 0.25 12.97 -14.26
N GLY A 257 -0.81 13.78 -14.15
CA GLY A 257 -1.99 13.75 -15.02
C GLY A 257 -1.75 14.31 -16.43
N ASP A 258 -2.77 14.21 -17.28
CA ASP A 258 -2.73 14.75 -18.65
C ASP A 258 -2.94 16.27 -18.75
N ASP A 259 -3.41 16.89 -17.68
CA ASP A 259 -3.61 18.33 -17.51
C ASP A 259 -2.32 19.09 -17.10
N ALA A 260 -1.24 18.36 -16.81
CA ALA A 260 0.03 18.92 -16.41
C ALA A 260 0.71 19.73 -17.54
N ASP A 261 1.59 20.67 -17.16
CA ASP A 261 2.44 21.40 -18.11
C ASP A 261 3.18 20.38 -19.01
N PRO A 262 3.06 20.49 -20.34
CA PRO A 262 3.60 19.50 -21.28
C PRO A 262 5.12 19.35 -21.24
N ARG A 263 5.85 20.28 -20.59
CA ARG A 263 7.31 20.21 -20.40
C ARG A 263 7.70 19.27 -19.25
N LEU A 264 6.85 19.14 -18.22
CA LEU A 264 7.16 18.37 -17.01
C LEU A 264 7.40 16.88 -17.27
N PRO A 265 6.64 16.18 -18.12
CA PRO A 265 6.90 14.76 -18.39
C PRO A 265 8.30 14.51 -18.92
N GLN A 266 8.80 15.37 -19.82
CA GLN A 266 10.13 15.25 -20.39
C GLN A 266 11.22 15.62 -19.38
N ALA A 267 11.00 16.68 -18.59
CA ALA A 267 11.91 17.09 -17.53
C ALA A 267 12.07 15.97 -16.48
N LEU A 268 10.96 15.44 -15.97
CA LEU A 268 10.97 14.33 -15.01
C LEU A 268 11.59 13.06 -15.58
N ALA A 269 11.28 12.70 -16.84
CA ALA A 269 11.89 11.54 -17.49
C ALA A 269 13.42 11.62 -17.53
N SER A 270 13.97 12.82 -17.74
CA SER A 270 15.42 13.05 -17.73
C SER A 270 16.03 12.88 -16.34
N LEU A 271 15.26 13.18 -15.28
CA LEU A 271 15.67 12.99 -13.88
C LEU A 271 15.59 11.53 -13.41
N THR A 272 14.99 10.63 -14.20
CA THR A 272 14.90 9.19 -13.84
C THR A 272 16.17 8.40 -14.14
N GLU A 273 17.21 9.04 -14.67
CA GLU A 273 18.49 8.38 -14.96
C GLU A 273 19.06 7.72 -13.68
N GLY A 274 19.41 6.44 -13.78
CA GLY A 274 19.90 5.62 -12.65
C GLY A 274 18.80 4.95 -11.81
N ALA A 275 17.52 5.28 -12.01
CA ALA A 275 16.42 4.55 -11.39
C ALA A 275 16.25 3.15 -12.03
N PRO A 276 15.77 2.14 -11.29
CA PRO A 276 15.58 0.78 -11.83
C PRO A 276 14.40 0.68 -12.82
N TRP A 277 13.59 1.72 -12.92
CA TRP A 277 12.34 1.77 -13.69
C TRP A 277 12.30 2.97 -14.63
N ARG A 278 11.77 2.72 -15.82
CA ARG A 278 11.33 3.75 -16.76
C ARG A 278 9.81 3.74 -16.88
N VAL A 279 9.19 4.90 -16.73
CA VAL A 279 7.76 5.08 -17.00
C VAL A 279 7.54 5.13 -18.51
N ILE A 280 6.73 4.21 -19.04
CA ILE A 280 6.39 4.15 -20.48
C ILE A 280 5.17 5.02 -20.77
N TRP A 281 4.12 4.83 -19.98
CA TRP A 281 2.93 5.68 -19.99
C TRP A 281 2.27 5.65 -18.60
N ARG A 282 1.45 6.66 -18.31
CA ARG A 282 0.61 6.71 -17.11
C ARG A 282 -0.78 7.26 -17.44
N ARG A 283 -1.77 6.82 -16.68
CA ARG A 283 -3.10 7.41 -16.62
C ARG A 283 -3.41 7.78 -15.20
N VAL A 284 -4.04 8.92 -15.01
CA VAL A 284 -4.50 9.44 -13.74
C VAL A 284 -6.01 9.64 -13.82
N ARG A 285 -6.69 9.37 -12.71
CA ARG A 285 -8.14 9.52 -12.62
C ARG A 285 -8.52 10.96 -12.92
N GLY A 286 -9.38 11.13 -13.92
CA GLY A 286 -9.78 12.45 -14.42
C GLY A 286 -9.13 12.83 -15.74
N ASP A 287 -8.11 12.09 -16.20
CA ASP A 287 -7.53 12.29 -17.53
C ASP A 287 -8.64 12.22 -18.59
N ILE A 288 -8.50 13.04 -19.63
CA ILE A 288 -9.42 13.15 -20.77
C ILE A 288 -8.79 12.64 -22.08
N ALA A 289 -7.46 12.57 -22.17
CA ALA A 289 -6.71 12.28 -23.38
C ALA A 289 -5.57 11.24 -23.15
N PRO A 290 -5.85 9.94 -23.29
CA PRO A 290 -7.16 9.32 -23.43
C PRO A 290 -7.90 9.25 -22.08
N PRO A 291 -9.24 9.16 -22.10
CA PRO A 291 -10.04 9.30 -20.90
C PRO A 291 -9.80 8.15 -19.90
N TRP A 292 -9.57 8.51 -18.64
CA TRP A 292 -9.39 7.54 -17.56
C TRP A 292 -10.25 7.86 -16.33
N THR A 293 -11.19 6.97 -16.05
CA THR A 293 -12.15 7.17 -14.96
C THR A 293 -11.61 6.73 -13.59
N GLY A 294 -10.50 5.97 -13.55
CA GLY A 294 -10.02 5.26 -12.37
C GLY A 294 -11.14 4.48 -11.65
N PRO A 295 -10.93 4.11 -10.38
CA PRO A 295 -10.01 3.07 -9.93
C PRO A 295 -9.89 1.84 -10.84
N THR A 296 -8.69 1.26 -10.93
CA THR A 296 -8.48 -0.12 -11.41
C THR A 296 -8.72 -1.09 -10.27
N ARG A 297 -9.76 -1.93 -10.35
CA ARG A 297 -10.06 -2.94 -9.33
C ARG A 297 -9.40 -4.28 -9.60
N ALA A 298 -9.35 -4.69 -10.87
CA ALA A 298 -8.65 -5.88 -11.31
C ALA A 298 -8.06 -5.66 -12.72
N LEU A 299 -7.00 -6.39 -13.04
CA LEU A 299 -6.22 -6.21 -14.27
C LEU A 299 -5.74 -7.57 -14.78
N ALA A 300 -5.79 -7.79 -16.09
CA ALA A 300 -5.09 -8.90 -16.74
C ALA A 300 -4.54 -8.51 -18.11
N ALA A 301 -3.51 -9.22 -18.56
CA ALA A 301 -3.02 -9.13 -19.92
C ALA A 301 -3.98 -9.90 -20.81
N GLY A 302 -4.41 -9.28 -21.92
CA GLY A 302 -5.26 -9.94 -22.89
C GLY A 302 -4.54 -11.12 -23.54
N ARG A 303 -5.30 -12.18 -23.84
CA ARG A 303 -4.80 -13.42 -24.45
C ARG A 303 -5.63 -13.79 -25.67
N GLY A 304 -5.05 -14.62 -26.55
CA GLY A 304 -5.71 -15.02 -27.80
C GLY A 304 -6.12 -13.81 -28.65
N PRO A 305 -7.41 -13.68 -29.03
CA PRO A 305 -7.92 -12.52 -29.75
C PRO A 305 -7.73 -11.16 -29.05
N LEU A 306 -7.49 -11.16 -27.73
CA LEU A 306 -7.22 -9.96 -26.94
C LEU A 306 -5.72 -9.68 -26.74
N ALA A 307 -4.83 -10.45 -27.37
CA ALA A 307 -3.38 -10.22 -27.26
C ALA A 307 -3.01 -8.78 -27.65
N GLY A 308 -2.08 -8.19 -26.90
CA GLY A 308 -1.71 -6.77 -27.05
C GLY A 308 -2.67 -5.78 -26.37
N GLN A 309 -3.75 -6.25 -25.74
CA GLN A 309 -4.67 -5.45 -24.95
C GLN A 309 -4.49 -5.71 -23.45
N LEU A 310 -4.90 -4.74 -22.62
CA LEU A 310 -5.12 -4.87 -21.19
C LEU A 310 -6.61 -4.97 -20.94
N VAL A 311 -7.00 -5.92 -20.10
CA VAL A 311 -8.37 -6.07 -19.63
C VAL A 311 -8.45 -5.48 -18.23
N VAL A 312 -9.24 -4.42 -18.08
CA VAL A 312 -9.32 -3.64 -16.83
C VAL A 312 -10.73 -3.64 -16.29
N ALA A 313 -10.92 -4.13 -15.07
CA ALA A 313 -12.16 -3.95 -14.33
C ALA A 313 -12.11 -2.64 -13.54
N ASP A 314 -13.04 -1.72 -13.80
CA ASP A 314 -13.13 -0.46 -13.06
C ASP A 314 -14.06 -0.55 -11.84
N HIS A 315 -14.06 0.49 -11.00
CA HIS A 315 -14.91 0.57 -9.81
C HIS A 315 -16.42 0.57 -10.10
N GLN A 316 -16.85 0.89 -11.33
CA GLN A 316 -18.26 0.86 -11.75
C GLN A 316 -18.68 -0.53 -12.24
N GLY A 317 -17.74 -1.48 -12.29
CA GLY A 317 -17.96 -2.82 -12.81
C GLY A 317 -17.80 -2.95 -14.32
N THR A 318 -17.40 -1.89 -15.02
CA THR A 318 -17.16 -1.96 -16.47
C THR A 318 -15.83 -2.67 -16.73
N ILE A 319 -15.86 -3.68 -17.59
CA ILE A 319 -14.66 -4.36 -18.06
C ILE A 319 -14.19 -3.69 -19.35
N ARG A 320 -13.15 -2.85 -19.25
CA ARG A 320 -12.58 -2.07 -20.35
C ARG A 320 -11.45 -2.83 -21.02
N LEU A 321 -11.31 -2.62 -22.32
CA LEU A 321 -10.21 -3.09 -23.12
C LEU A 321 -9.37 -1.87 -23.51
N LEU A 322 -8.10 -1.88 -23.11
CA LEU A 322 -7.13 -0.83 -23.44
C LEU A 322 -6.01 -1.42 -24.28
N ARG A 323 -5.42 -0.66 -25.19
CA ARG A 323 -4.17 -1.09 -25.84
C ARG A 323 -3.03 -1.09 -24.81
N SER A 324 -2.23 -2.15 -24.76
CA SER A 324 -1.14 -2.27 -23.78
C SER A 324 0.00 -1.27 -23.96
N GLU A 325 0.25 -0.85 -25.20
CA GLU A 325 1.34 0.05 -25.57
C GLU A 325 1.18 1.46 -25.03
N ASP A 326 -0.07 1.93 -24.87
CA ASP A 326 -0.35 3.33 -24.55
C ASP A 326 -1.67 3.55 -23.80
N ALA A 327 -2.32 2.50 -23.32
CA ALA A 327 -3.60 2.59 -22.60
C ALA A 327 -4.73 3.33 -23.34
N VAL A 328 -4.71 3.41 -24.67
CA VAL A 328 -5.85 3.94 -25.43
C VAL A 328 -7.03 2.95 -25.35
N PRO A 329 -8.24 3.39 -24.98
CA PRO A 329 -9.42 2.53 -24.97
C PRO A 329 -9.73 1.98 -26.35
N VAL A 330 -9.79 0.65 -26.48
CA VAL A 330 -10.17 -0.04 -27.72
C VAL A 330 -11.58 -0.63 -27.67
N GLY A 331 -12.14 -0.81 -26.46
CA GLY A 331 -13.49 -1.32 -26.29
C GLY A 331 -13.87 -1.62 -24.84
N ARG A 332 -14.97 -2.35 -24.66
CA ARG A 332 -15.42 -2.88 -23.37
C ARG A 332 -16.22 -4.17 -23.58
N LEU A 333 -16.27 -5.03 -22.57
CA LEU A 333 -17.18 -6.17 -22.56
C LEU A 333 -18.61 -5.71 -22.23
N SER A 334 -19.59 -6.49 -22.66
CA SER A 334 -20.99 -6.07 -22.74
C SER A 334 -21.70 -5.99 -21.39
N ALA A 335 -21.37 -6.85 -20.42
CA ALA A 335 -22.04 -6.91 -19.13
C ALA A 335 -21.15 -6.36 -18.00
N PRO A 336 -21.65 -5.41 -17.19
CA PRO A 336 -20.92 -4.97 -16.01
C PRO A 336 -20.92 -6.06 -14.92
N VAL A 337 -19.88 -6.09 -14.11
CA VAL A 337 -19.73 -7.00 -12.96
C VAL A 337 -19.72 -6.18 -11.67
N PRO A 338 -20.62 -6.42 -10.71
CA PRO A 338 -20.69 -5.61 -9.50
C PRO A 338 -19.43 -5.79 -8.64
N LEU A 339 -18.80 -4.69 -8.22
CA LEU A 339 -17.63 -4.69 -7.30
C LEU A 339 -16.60 -5.78 -7.67
N PRO A 340 -15.99 -5.70 -8.86
CA PRO A 340 -15.06 -6.71 -9.33
C PRO A 340 -13.81 -6.74 -8.43
N THR A 341 -13.33 -7.92 -8.09
CA THR A 341 -12.20 -8.13 -7.16
C THR A 341 -11.02 -8.88 -7.79
N ALA A 342 -11.27 -9.75 -8.77
CA ALA A 342 -10.24 -10.46 -9.51
C ALA A 342 -10.66 -10.70 -10.95
N LEU A 343 -9.68 -10.84 -11.85
CA LEU A 343 -9.91 -10.98 -13.29
C LEU A 343 -8.83 -11.85 -13.94
N ALA A 344 -9.23 -12.74 -14.86
CA ALA A 344 -8.30 -13.45 -15.74
C ALA A 344 -8.81 -13.45 -17.18
N ALA A 345 -7.88 -13.31 -18.13
CA ALA A 345 -8.11 -13.56 -19.54
C ALA A 345 -7.67 -14.99 -19.89
N HIS A 346 -8.45 -15.66 -20.73
CA HIS A 346 -8.24 -17.03 -21.14
C HIS A 346 -7.73 -17.10 -22.59
N PRO A 347 -7.10 -18.22 -23.01
CA PRO A 347 -6.49 -18.35 -24.35
C PRO A 347 -7.44 -18.12 -25.53
N ASP A 348 -8.75 -18.33 -25.38
CA ASP A 348 -9.77 -18.10 -26.42
C ASP A 348 -10.29 -16.65 -26.46
N GLY A 349 -9.78 -15.76 -25.62
CA GLY A 349 -10.27 -14.37 -25.48
C GLY A 349 -11.49 -14.24 -24.57
N THR A 350 -11.89 -15.32 -23.90
CA THR A 350 -12.87 -15.26 -22.80
C THR A 350 -12.23 -14.60 -21.58
N VAL A 351 -13.01 -13.81 -20.85
CA VAL A 351 -12.60 -13.13 -19.61
C VAL A 351 -13.51 -13.58 -18.49
N THR A 352 -12.92 -14.05 -17.39
CA THR A 352 -13.63 -14.35 -16.15
C THR A 352 -13.28 -13.31 -15.10
N THR A 353 -14.31 -12.72 -14.49
CA THR A 353 -14.20 -11.73 -13.41
C THR A 353 -14.92 -12.25 -12.18
N VAL A 354 -14.34 -12.10 -10.99
CA VAL A 354 -14.98 -12.44 -9.72
C VAL A 354 -15.49 -11.18 -9.06
N ASP A 355 -16.71 -11.22 -8.52
CA ASP A 355 -17.29 -10.13 -7.74
C ASP A 355 -16.92 -10.21 -6.24
N ALA A 356 -17.27 -9.18 -5.48
CA ALA A 356 -17.03 -9.13 -4.04
C ALA A 356 -17.76 -10.21 -3.23
N GLN A 357 -18.73 -10.93 -3.82
CA GLN A 357 -19.41 -12.07 -3.20
C GLN A 357 -18.74 -13.40 -3.58
N GLY A 358 -17.65 -13.36 -4.34
CA GLY A 358 -16.90 -14.54 -4.78
C GLY A 358 -17.55 -15.31 -5.91
N ARG A 359 -18.42 -14.66 -6.70
CA ARG A 359 -19.10 -15.29 -7.84
C ARG A 359 -18.34 -15.00 -9.14
N PRO A 360 -18.01 -16.01 -9.96
CA PRO A 360 -17.40 -15.80 -11.26
C PRO A 360 -18.44 -15.41 -12.32
N HIS A 361 -18.10 -14.39 -13.10
CA HIS A 361 -18.84 -13.89 -14.27
C HIS A 361 -17.94 -14.03 -15.48
N THR A 362 -18.39 -14.72 -16.52
CA THR A 362 -17.57 -14.96 -17.71
C THR A 362 -18.21 -14.35 -18.95
N GLN A 363 -17.39 -13.70 -19.76
CA GLN A 363 -17.80 -13.01 -20.97
C GLN A 363 -16.76 -13.22 -22.07
N ARG A 364 -17.20 -13.45 -23.31
CA ARG A 364 -16.30 -13.55 -24.46
C ARG A 364 -16.04 -12.14 -25.03
N GLY A 365 -14.78 -11.81 -25.30
CA GLY A 365 -14.42 -10.62 -26.07
C GLY A 365 -15.07 -10.66 -27.46
N ALA A 366 -15.37 -9.50 -28.05
CA ALA A 366 -15.96 -9.46 -29.39
C ALA A 366 -15.07 -10.26 -30.37
N PRO A 367 -15.64 -11.20 -31.16
CA PRO A 367 -14.84 -12.06 -32.02
C PRO A 367 -14.11 -11.23 -33.07
N THR A 368 -12.82 -11.47 -33.24
CA THR A 368 -12.16 -11.15 -34.52
C THR A 368 -12.81 -12.04 -35.57
N ALA A 369 -13.54 -11.42 -36.50
CA ALA A 369 -14.38 -12.03 -37.54
C ALA A 369 -13.98 -13.49 -37.88
N SER A 370 -14.69 -14.46 -37.28
CA SER A 370 -14.65 -15.85 -37.70
C SER A 370 -15.83 -16.09 -38.64
N GLY A 371 -15.58 -16.76 -39.76
CA GLY A 371 -16.43 -16.77 -40.97
C GLY A 371 -17.94 -16.93 -40.74
N THR A 372 -18.72 -16.17 -41.51
CA THR A 372 -20.17 -16.28 -41.57
C THR A 372 -20.58 -17.57 -42.30
N GLY A 373 -21.50 -18.35 -41.72
CA GLY A 373 -22.15 -19.47 -42.41
C GLY A 373 -22.59 -20.64 -41.54
N LEU A 374 -23.32 -21.57 -42.15
CA LEU A 374 -23.84 -22.81 -41.53
C LEU A 374 -22.74 -23.69 -40.91
N SER A 375 -21.48 -23.57 -41.35
CA SER A 375 -20.34 -24.30 -40.75
C SER A 375 -20.04 -23.88 -39.31
N ALA A 376 -20.32 -22.64 -38.91
CA ALA A 376 -20.20 -22.19 -37.51
C ALA A 376 -21.31 -22.76 -36.61
N LEU A 377 -22.46 -23.16 -37.20
CA LEU A 377 -23.57 -23.78 -36.50
C LEU A 377 -23.44 -25.31 -36.39
N LEU A 378 -22.60 -25.94 -37.23
CA LEU A 378 -22.51 -27.40 -37.36
C LEU A 378 -21.27 -28.02 -36.70
N GLY A 379 -20.35 -27.22 -36.14
CA GLY A 379 -19.10 -27.71 -35.52
C GLY A 379 -19.08 -27.80 -33.99
N GLY A 380 -20.17 -27.46 -33.30
CA GLY A 380 -20.12 -27.02 -31.90
C GLY A 380 -20.28 -28.11 -30.84
N GLY A 381 -19.26 -28.94 -30.61
CA GLY A 381 -19.03 -29.47 -29.26
C GLY A 381 -18.44 -28.38 -28.38
N ALA A 382 -18.70 -28.41 -27.06
CA ALA A 382 -18.00 -27.52 -26.13
C ALA A 382 -16.49 -27.78 -26.26
N THR A 383 -15.71 -26.72 -26.45
CA THR A 383 -14.25 -26.83 -26.44
C THR A 383 -13.77 -27.30 -25.06
N PRO A 384 -12.61 -27.95 -24.94
CA PRO A 384 -12.06 -28.35 -23.63
C PRO A 384 -12.00 -27.19 -22.63
N LEU A 385 -11.67 -25.99 -23.10
CA LEU A 385 -11.66 -24.77 -22.28
C LEU A 385 -13.07 -24.35 -21.84
N GLU A 386 -14.07 -24.42 -22.71
CA GLU A 386 -15.47 -24.12 -22.34
C GLU A 386 -15.98 -25.10 -21.27
N GLN A 387 -15.67 -26.39 -21.41
CA GLN A 387 -15.99 -27.39 -20.39
C GLN A 387 -15.31 -27.07 -19.06
N LEU A 388 -14.01 -26.75 -19.10
CA LEU A 388 -13.23 -26.39 -17.90
C LEU A 388 -13.79 -25.14 -17.21
N LEU A 389 -14.19 -24.12 -17.98
CA LEU A 389 -14.82 -22.91 -17.44
C LEU A 389 -16.16 -23.22 -16.79
N ASP A 390 -16.96 -24.10 -17.37
CA ASP A 390 -18.24 -24.52 -16.78
C ASP A 390 -18.03 -25.34 -15.50
N ASP A 391 -17.03 -26.21 -15.47
CA ASP A 391 -16.64 -26.97 -14.28
C ASP A 391 -16.16 -26.04 -13.14
N VAL A 392 -15.31 -25.07 -13.46
CA VAL A 392 -14.87 -24.02 -12.51
C VAL A 392 -16.06 -23.25 -11.97
N ARG A 393 -17.00 -22.81 -12.83
CA ARG A 393 -18.19 -22.08 -12.39
C ARG A 393 -19.10 -22.93 -11.51
N ALA A 394 -19.28 -24.21 -11.84
CA ALA A 394 -20.09 -25.12 -11.06
C ALA A 394 -19.46 -25.37 -9.67
N TYR A 395 -18.15 -25.56 -9.62
CA TYR A 395 -17.40 -25.76 -8.39
C TYR A 395 -17.35 -24.50 -7.52
N ALA A 396 -17.10 -23.34 -8.12
CA ALA A 396 -17.02 -22.05 -7.44
C ALA A 396 -18.29 -21.67 -6.66
N ARG A 397 -19.47 -22.21 -7.03
CA ARG A 397 -20.72 -22.02 -6.26
C ARG A 397 -20.65 -22.56 -4.82
N LYS A 398 -19.71 -23.46 -4.54
CA LYS A 398 -19.47 -24.05 -3.21
C LYS A 398 -18.45 -23.25 -2.39
N LEU A 399 -17.79 -22.28 -3.02
CA LEU A 399 -16.69 -21.53 -2.46
C LEU A 399 -17.07 -20.06 -2.30
N THR A 400 -16.31 -19.34 -1.48
CA THR A 400 -16.18 -17.89 -1.61
C THR A 400 -14.88 -17.63 -2.35
N VAL A 401 -14.96 -17.51 -3.68
CA VAL A 401 -13.77 -17.28 -4.52
C VAL A 401 -13.22 -15.90 -4.23
N THR A 402 -11.92 -15.81 -4.01
CA THR A 402 -11.23 -14.55 -3.68
C THR A 402 -10.16 -14.18 -4.70
N ALA A 403 -9.64 -15.15 -5.47
CA ALA A 403 -8.72 -14.91 -6.57
C ALA A 403 -8.89 -15.97 -7.67
N LEU A 404 -8.46 -15.64 -8.89
CA LEU A 404 -8.40 -16.60 -10.01
C LEU A 404 -7.17 -16.35 -10.88
N ALA A 405 -6.74 -17.39 -11.58
CA ALA A 405 -5.66 -17.32 -12.57
C ALA A 405 -5.91 -18.30 -13.73
N SER A 406 -5.29 -18.02 -14.87
CA SER A 406 -5.39 -18.85 -16.08
C SER A 406 -4.02 -18.93 -16.74
N ALA A 407 -3.55 -20.15 -17.02
CA ALA A 407 -2.48 -20.44 -17.98
C ALA A 407 -3.09 -21.15 -19.20
N ASP A 408 -2.28 -21.69 -20.12
CA ASP A 408 -2.80 -22.50 -21.23
C ASP A 408 -3.33 -23.86 -20.73
N ARG A 409 -2.68 -24.46 -19.72
CA ARG A 409 -3.00 -25.82 -19.26
C ARG A 409 -3.75 -25.91 -17.95
N VAL A 410 -3.98 -24.78 -17.27
CA VAL A 410 -4.63 -24.73 -15.96
C VAL A 410 -5.53 -23.52 -15.81
N LEU A 411 -6.70 -23.73 -15.22
CA LEU A 411 -7.50 -22.70 -14.58
C LEU A 411 -7.48 -22.93 -13.09
N ALA A 412 -7.25 -21.88 -12.31
CA ALA A 412 -7.22 -21.99 -10.86
C ALA A 412 -8.07 -20.92 -10.20
N VAL A 413 -8.73 -21.30 -9.11
CA VAL A 413 -9.43 -20.39 -8.20
C VAL A 413 -8.90 -20.60 -6.80
N ALA A 414 -8.93 -19.54 -6.00
CA ALA A 414 -8.58 -19.61 -4.59
C ALA A 414 -9.72 -19.05 -3.75
N ASP A 415 -9.76 -19.45 -2.47
CA ASP A 415 -10.87 -19.14 -1.59
C ASP A 415 -10.49 -18.37 -0.31
N GLY A 416 -11.54 -17.92 0.39
CA GLY A 416 -11.42 -17.25 1.68
C GLY A 416 -10.90 -18.13 2.83
N ALA A 417 -10.82 -19.45 2.65
CA ALA A 417 -10.31 -20.38 3.66
C ALA A 417 -8.79 -20.61 3.52
N GLY A 418 -8.17 -20.14 2.44
CA GLY A 418 -6.73 -20.28 2.19
C GLY A 418 -6.38 -21.43 1.26
N ALA A 419 -7.35 -22.02 0.58
CA ALA A 419 -7.16 -23.10 -0.38
C ALA A 419 -7.05 -22.58 -1.82
N VAL A 420 -6.27 -23.30 -2.63
CA VAL A 420 -6.19 -23.13 -4.09
C VAL A 420 -6.67 -24.40 -4.75
N HIS A 421 -7.53 -24.25 -5.76
CA HIS A 421 -8.16 -25.31 -6.53
C HIS A 421 -7.77 -25.17 -8.00
N ALA A 422 -7.09 -26.16 -8.55
CA ALA A 422 -6.57 -26.17 -9.91
C ALA A 422 -7.30 -27.19 -10.78
N PHE A 423 -7.78 -26.73 -11.93
CA PHE A 423 -8.53 -27.47 -12.92
C PHE A 423 -7.65 -27.62 -14.17
N THR A 424 -7.44 -28.87 -14.59
CA THR A 424 -6.63 -29.23 -15.77
C THR A 424 -7.51 -30.01 -16.74
N GLU A 425 -7.18 -29.96 -18.03
CA GLU A 425 -8.01 -30.51 -19.14
C GLU A 425 -8.43 -31.99 -18.99
N ASN A 426 -7.73 -32.79 -18.18
CA ASN A 426 -7.96 -34.23 -18.03
C ASN A 426 -8.51 -34.66 -16.64
N GLY A 427 -8.88 -33.70 -15.78
CA GLY A 427 -9.34 -33.98 -14.41
C GLY A 427 -10.82 -33.66 -14.21
N ALA A 428 -11.61 -34.63 -13.74
CA ALA A 428 -13.01 -34.39 -13.37
C ALA A 428 -13.17 -33.58 -12.08
N ASP A 429 -12.20 -33.68 -11.17
CA ASP A 429 -12.15 -32.96 -9.90
C ASP A 429 -10.91 -32.06 -9.85
N PRO A 430 -10.98 -30.89 -9.20
CA PRO A 430 -9.82 -30.02 -9.06
C PRO A 430 -8.80 -30.59 -8.07
N HIS A 431 -7.52 -30.45 -8.42
CA HIS A 431 -6.44 -30.58 -7.43
C HIS A 431 -6.59 -29.48 -6.41
N THR A 432 -6.49 -29.79 -5.12
CA THR A 432 -6.71 -28.82 -4.03
C THR A 432 -5.57 -28.86 -3.03
N ALA A 433 -5.06 -27.70 -2.64
CA ALA A 433 -4.08 -27.55 -1.58
C ALA A 433 -4.42 -26.35 -0.69
N THR A 434 -4.35 -26.53 0.64
CA THR A 434 -4.45 -25.42 1.60
C THR A 434 -3.08 -24.78 1.76
N LEU A 435 -2.93 -23.59 1.17
CA LEU A 435 -1.65 -22.88 1.09
C LEU A 435 -1.54 -21.72 2.06
N HIS A 436 -2.63 -21.15 2.57
CA HIS A 436 -2.58 -19.93 3.39
C HIS A 436 -3.33 -20.06 4.71
N ARG A 437 -2.98 -19.19 5.67
CA ARG A 437 -3.75 -18.98 6.90
C ARG A 437 -4.70 -17.80 6.71
N GLY A 438 -5.93 -18.09 6.29
CA GLY A 438 -6.93 -17.09 5.93
C GLY A 438 -7.01 -16.86 4.42
N PRO A 439 -7.72 -15.81 3.97
CA PRO A 439 -8.04 -15.63 2.56
C PRO A 439 -6.81 -15.58 1.65
N VAL A 440 -6.88 -16.30 0.53
CA VAL A 440 -5.96 -16.08 -0.60
C VAL A 440 -6.42 -14.81 -1.33
N THR A 441 -5.57 -13.82 -1.44
CA THR A 441 -5.90 -12.50 -1.97
C THR A 441 -5.44 -12.30 -3.41
N ALA A 442 -4.49 -13.10 -3.88
CA ALA A 442 -3.96 -13.02 -5.23
C ALA A 442 -3.55 -14.40 -5.75
N LEU A 443 -3.70 -14.62 -7.06
CA LEU A 443 -3.33 -15.86 -7.73
C LEU A 443 -2.75 -15.54 -9.11
N ALA A 444 -1.68 -16.22 -9.49
CA ALA A 444 -1.06 -16.12 -10.80
C ALA A 444 -0.64 -17.52 -11.28
N ALA A 445 -0.66 -17.76 -12.59
CA ALA A 445 -0.36 -19.05 -13.18
C ALA A 445 0.65 -18.90 -14.31
N LEU A 446 1.64 -19.79 -14.36
CA LEU A 446 2.64 -19.87 -15.42
C LEU A 446 2.76 -21.31 -15.89
N ASP A 447 2.77 -21.51 -17.19
CA ASP A 447 3.20 -22.78 -17.79
C ASP A 447 4.73 -22.75 -17.90
N LEU A 448 5.41 -23.46 -16.99
CA LEU A 448 6.87 -23.50 -16.91
C LEU A 448 7.41 -24.60 -17.81
N GLN A 449 8.33 -24.23 -18.69
CA GLN A 449 9.06 -25.19 -19.51
C GLN A 449 10.17 -25.83 -18.68
N LEU A 450 10.14 -27.17 -18.56
CA LEU A 450 11.23 -27.91 -17.94
C LEU A 450 12.45 -27.98 -18.89
N ALA A 451 13.65 -28.17 -18.33
CA ALA A 451 14.90 -28.28 -19.09
C ALA A 451 14.85 -29.38 -20.17
N GLU A 452 15.75 -29.31 -21.16
CA GLU A 452 15.74 -30.08 -22.43
C GLU A 452 15.10 -31.48 -22.34
N GLY A 453 13.98 -31.65 -23.04
CA GLY A 453 13.20 -32.91 -23.11
C GLY A 453 12.10 -33.03 -22.06
N GLY A 454 12.06 -32.14 -21.06
CA GLY A 454 10.94 -32.03 -20.12
C GLY A 454 9.75 -31.30 -20.73
N GLY A 455 8.54 -31.81 -20.49
CA GLY A 455 7.31 -31.15 -20.92
C GLY A 455 7.06 -29.83 -20.16
N THR A 456 5.97 -29.16 -20.51
CA THR A 456 5.51 -27.95 -19.82
C THR A 456 4.65 -28.31 -18.61
N VAL A 457 4.91 -27.71 -17.45
CA VAL A 457 4.17 -27.95 -16.20
C VAL A 457 3.55 -26.65 -15.68
N PRO A 458 2.25 -26.64 -15.34
CA PRO A 458 1.63 -25.47 -14.72
C PRO A 458 2.14 -25.28 -13.29
N VAL A 459 2.61 -24.07 -12.99
CA VAL A 459 2.99 -23.61 -11.66
C VAL A 459 2.06 -22.46 -11.26
N LEU A 460 1.48 -22.58 -10.07
CA LEU A 460 0.61 -21.58 -9.47
C LEU A 460 1.36 -20.85 -8.36
N TYR A 461 1.23 -19.52 -8.36
CA TYR A 461 1.70 -18.65 -7.30
C TYR A 461 0.50 -18.02 -6.59
N SER A 462 0.39 -18.23 -5.28
CA SER A 462 -0.70 -17.71 -4.46
C SER A 462 -0.18 -16.76 -3.39
N GLY A 463 -0.89 -15.65 -3.19
CA GLY A 463 -0.60 -14.64 -2.18
C GLY A 463 -1.72 -14.57 -1.17
N GLY A 464 -1.39 -14.48 0.11
CA GLY A 464 -2.37 -14.53 1.19
C GLY A 464 -2.43 -13.28 2.07
N MET A 465 -3.53 -13.18 2.81
CA MET A 465 -3.68 -12.25 3.94
C MET A 465 -2.61 -12.48 5.03
N ASP A 466 -2.06 -13.70 5.09
CA ASP A 466 -0.96 -14.07 5.99
C ASP A 466 0.41 -13.46 5.61
N GLY A 467 0.46 -12.68 4.53
CA GLY A 467 1.68 -11.99 4.09
C GLY A 467 2.72 -12.91 3.47
N THR A 468 2.29 -14.08 2.96
CA THR A 468 3.16 -15.02 2.25
C THR A 468 2.79 -15.15 0.78
N VAL A 469 3.79 -15.41 -0.06
CA VAL A 469 3.61 -15.91 -1.42
C VAL A 469 4.09 -17.36 -1.46
N ARG A 470 3.28 -18.26 -2.01
CA ARG A 470 3.56 -19.71 -2.09
C ARG A 470 3.48 -20.19 -3.52
N ALA A 471 4.26 -21.21 -3.84
CA ALA A 471 4.27 -21.85 -5.14
C ALA A 471 3.83 -23.31 -5.02
N TRP A 472 3.02 -23.75 -5.98
CA TRP A 472 2.46 -25.10 -6.01
C TRP A 472 2.19 -25.54 -7.45
N ALA A 473 2.48 -26.80 -7.75
CA ALA A 473 2.07 -27.45 -8.99
C ALA A 473 1.00 -28.52 -8.67
N PRO A 474 -0.11 -28.61 -9.42
CA PRO A 474 -1.24 -29.51 -9.11
C PRO A 474 -0.89 -30.99 -8.87
N HIS A 475 0.19 -31.47 -9.48
CA HIS A 475 0.67 -32.85 -9.40
C HIS A 475 1.87 -33.04 -8.46
N ALA A 476 2.16 -32.05 -7.62
CA ALA A 476 3.24 -32.09 -6.65
C ALA A 476 2.76 -31.59 -5.28
N ASP A 477 3.52 -31.94 -4.24
CA ASP A 477 3.33 -31.32 -2.94
C ASP A 477 3.66 -29.83 -3.00
N PRO A 478 2.93 -28.97 -2.27
CA PRO A 478 3.28 -27.57 -2.13
C PRO A 478 4.71 -27.37 -1.63
N MET A 479 5.38 -26.31 -2.10
CA MET A 479 6.68 -25.95 -1.55
C MET A 479 6.56 -25.68 -0.03
N ALA A 480 7.44 -26.31 0.75
CA ALA A 480 7.39 -26.25 2.21
C ALA A 480 7.53 -24.82 2.74
N SER A 481 8.53 -24.09 2.23
CA SER A 481 8.79 -22.70 2.57
C SER A 481 8.11 -21.75 1.58
N PRO A 482 7.58 -20.60 2.06
CA PRO A 482 7.05 -19.60 1.17
C PRO A 482 8.16 -19.03 0.27
N VAL A 483 7.78 -18.65 -0.95
CA VAL A 483 8.64 -17.96 -1.91
C VAL A 483 9.01 -16.57 -1.37
N LEU A 484 8.03 -15.86 -0.80
CA LEU A 484 8.19 -14.55 -0.17
C LEU A 484 7.40 -14.46 1.13
N SER A 485 7.88 -13.67 2.09
CA SER A 485 7.16 -13.38 3.32
C SER A 485 7.43 -11.95 3.81
N ARG A 486 6.37 -11.23 4.17
CA ARG A 486 6.40 -9.89 4.77
C ARG A 486 5.33 -9.75 5.85
N PRO A 487 5.47 -8.80 6.79
CA PRO A 487 4.48 -8.56 7.85
C PRO A 487 3.23 -7.78 7.36
N CYS A 488 2.87 -7.89 6.08
CA CYS A 488 1.71 -7.25 5.48
C CYS A 488 1.14 -8.16 4.38
N ALA A 489 -0.17 -8.10 4.15
CA ALA A 489 -0.86 -8.96 3.20
C ALA A 489 -0.38 -8.73 1.76
N VAL A 490 -0.47 -9.77 0.93
CA VAL A 490 -0.34 -9.64 -0.53
C VAL A 490 -1.65 -9.07 -1.08
N THR A 491 -1.62 -8.16 -2.05
CA THR A 491 -2.82 -7.57 -2.67
C THR A 491 -2.99 -7.98 -4.13
N ALA A 492 -1.90 -8.19 -4.87
CA ALA A 492 -1.94 -8.66 -6.25
C ALA A 492 -0.66 -9.44 -6.61
N LEU A 493 -0.77 -10.36 -7.56
CA LEU A 493 0.32 -11.14 -8.10
C LEU A 493 0.23 -11.20 -9.61
N ALA A 494 1.39 -11.17 -10.27
CA ALA A 494 1.52 -11.53 -11.67
C ALA A 494 2.81 -12.29 -11.89
N VAL A 495 2.77 -13.24 -12.82
CA VAL A 495 3.93 -14.03 -13.22
C VAL A 495 4.02 -14.03 -14.74
N ALA A 496 5.22 -13.95 -15.28
CA ALA A 496 5.50 -14.09 -16.70
C ALA A 496 6.80 -14.85 -16.92
N ALA A 497 6.88 -15.60 -18.01
CA ALA A 497 8.15 -16.09 -18.52
C ALA A 497 8.85 -14.97 -19.30
N THR A 498 10.13 -14.75 -19.02
CA THR A 498 11.00 -13.85 -19.78
C THR A 498 12.18 -14.62 -20.37
N GLU A 499 13.00 -13.99 -21.20
CA GLU A 499 14.22 -14.62 -21.71
C GLU A 499 15.19 -15.02 -20.58
N GLY A 500 15.17 -14.26 -19.47
CA GLY A 500 15.96 -14.50 -18.27
C GLY A 500 15.32 -15.43 -17.23
N GLY A 501 14.25 -16.13 -17.59
CA GLY A 501 13.52 -17.04 -16.70
C GLY A 501 12.21 -16.47 -16.17
N PRO A 502 11.54 -17.14 -15.22
CA PRO A 502 10.27 -16.67 -14.68
C PRO A 502 10.47 -15.45 -13.78
N VAL A 503 9.61 -14.45 -13.98
CA VAL A 503 9.55 -13.21 -13.20
C VAL A 503 8.24 -13.15 -12.44
N LEU A 504 8.32 -12.77 -11.17
CA LEU A 504 7.20 -12.58 -10.27
C LEU A 504 7.08 -11.12 -9.86
N ALA A 505 5.93 -10.51 -10.12
CA ALA A 505 5.54 -9.21 -9.57
C ALA A 505 4.56 -9.41 -8.41
N THR A 506 4.89 -8.85 -7.24
CA THR A 506 4.10 -8.94 -6.01
C THR A 506 3.75 -7.56 -5.49
N ALA A 507 2.46 -7.26 -5.37
CA ALA A 507 1.97 -6.07 -4.70
C ALA A 507 1.58 -6.41 -3.25
N TRP A 508 1.95 -5.51 -2.34
CA TRP A 508 1.75 -5.67 -0.89
C TRP A 508 0.79 -4.59 -0.36
N ALA A 509 0.15 -4.88 0.77
CA ALA A 509 -0.83 -3.99 1.41
C ALA A 509 -0.23 -2.66 1.90
N ASP A 510 1.09 -2.58 2.03
CA ASP A 510 1.85 -1.35 2.33
C ASP A 510 2.18 -0.52 1.06
N GLY A 511 1.57 -0.86 -0.08
CA GLY A 511 1.70 -0.17 -1.36
C GLY A 511 2.97 -0.50 -2.14
N LEU A 512 3.86 -1.36 -1.62
CA LEU A 512 5.04 -1.81 -2.35
C LEU A 512 4.67 -2.78 -3.47
N VAL A 513 5.28 -2.59 -4.63
CA VAL A 513 5.36 -3.59 -5.69
C VAL A 513 6.81 -4.07 -5.80
N GLU A 514 7.03 -5.37 -5.65
CA GLU A 514 8.32 -6.02 -5.86
C GLU A 514 8.29 -6.81 -7.17
N HIS A 515 9.22 -6.53 -8.06
CA HIS A 515 9.51 -7.32 -9.25
C HIS A 515 10.74 -8.19 -8.97
N ARG A 516 10.61 -9.50 -9.05
CA ARG A 516 11.68 -10.46 -8.77
C ARG A 516 11.91 -11.39 -9.97
N ALA A 517 13.14 -11.45 -10.45
CA ALA A 517 13.59 -12.54 -11.31
C ALA A 517 13.89 -13.76 -10.42
N LEU A 518 13.14 -14.85 -10.59
CA LEU A 518 13.19 -15.98 -9.66
C LEU A 518 14.52 -16.78 -9.76
N ASP A 519 15.19 -16.73 -10.90
CA ASP A 519 16.44 -17.46 -11.13
C ASP A 519 17.69 -16.69 -10.67
N SER A 520 17.64 -15.35 -10.63
CA SER A 520 18.80 -14.50 -10.29
C SER A 520 18.67 -13.75 -8.97
N ASP A 521 17.57 -13.97 -8.24
CA ASP A 521 17.17 -13.27 -7.00
C ASP A 521 17.19 -11.73 -7.09
N THR A 522 17.20 -11.17 -8.31
CA THR A 522 17.23 -9.73 -8.52
C THR A 522 15.88 -9.12 -8.17
N VAL A 523 15.86 -8.17 -7.24
CA VAL A 523 14.63 -7.49 -6.78
C VAL A 523 14.66 -6.01 -7.16
N ARG A 524 13.56 -5.55 -7.75
CA ARG A 524 13.31 -4.14 -8.04
C ARG A 524 12.00 -3.71 -7.41
N ARG A 525 11.98 -2.51 -6.85
CA ARG A 525 10.88 -2.00 -6.04
C ARG A 525 10.24 -0.79 -6.69
N PHE A 526 8.93 -0.68 -6.60
CA PHE A 526 8.19 0.50 -6.99
C PHE A 526 7.08 0.76 -5.98
N ARG A 527 6.90 2.02 -5.57
CA ARG A 527 5.79 2.44 -4.71
C ARG A 527 5.08 3.64 -5.35
N PRO A 528 3.82 3.51 -5.78
CA PRO A 528 3.07 4.65 -6.32
C PRO A 528 2.55 5.60 -5.22
N GLY A 529 2.73 5.27 -3.94
CA GLY A 529 2.25 6.08 -2.80
C GLY A 529 0.77 5.89 -2.47
N ILE A 530 0.11 4.96 -3.16
CA ILE A 530 -1.32 4.68 -3.06
C ILE A 530 -1.54 3.17 -3.10
N HIS A 531 -2.71 2.72 -2.65
CA HIS A 531 -3.01 1.29 -2.56
C HIS A 531 -2.98 0.64 -3.96
N VAL A 532 -2.23 -0.45 -4.08
CA VAL A 532 -2.12 -1.22 -5.32
C VAL A 532 -3.16 -2.32 -5.32
N ASN A 533 -4.12 -2.20 -6.24
CA ASN A 533 -5.22 -3.14 -6.37
C ASN A 533 -4.87 -4.29 -7.32
N ALA A 534 -4.08 -4.01 -8.35
CA ALA A 534 -3.78 -4.98 -9.39
C ALA A 534 -2.39 -4.76 -9.99
N VAL A 535 -1.75 -5.86 -10.38
CA VAL A 535 -0.48 -5.85 -11.09
C VAL A 535 -0.55 -6.85 -12.23
N VAL A 536 0.09 -6.56 -13.35
CA VAL A 536 0.23 -7.49 -14.46
C VAL A 536 1.61 -7.37 -15.09
N LEU A 537 2.14 -8.50 -15.56
CA LEU A 537 3.33 -8.57 -16.40
C LEU A 537 2.89 -8.90 -17.82
N THR A 538 3.36 -8.13 -18.79
CA THR A 538 3.12 -8.41 -20.21
C THR A 538 4.25 -9.27 -20.79
N PRO A 539 4.02 -9.94 -21.93
CA PRO A 539 5.09 -10.62 -22.67
C PRO A 539 6.22 -9.70 -23.12
N ALA A 540 5.98 -8.38 -23.18
CA ALA A 540 6.98 -7.37 -23.52
C ALA A 540 7.80 -6.89 -22.30
N GLU A 541 7.82 -7.68 -21.22
CA GLU A 541 8.53 -7.38 -19.97
C GLU A 541 8.13 -6.04 -19.33
N GLN A 542 6.87 -5.63 -19.54
CA GLN A 542 6.31 -4.44 -18.91
C GLN A 542 5.51 -4.83 -17.67
N MET A 543 5.67 -4.05 -16.61
CA MET A 543 4.86 -4.16 -15.41
C MET A 543 3.83 -3.05 -15.39
N ILE A 544 2.55 -3.40 -15.39
CA ILE A 544 1.46 -2.43 -15.24
C ILE A 544 0.90 -2.53 -13.82
N VAL A 545 0.81 -1.39 -13.16
CA VAL A 545 0.34 -1.25 -11.78
C VAL A 545 -0.96 -0.43 -11.80
N GLY A 546 -2.04 -1.04 -11.32
CA GLY A 546 -3.36 -0.43 -11.20
C GLY A 546 -3.72 -0.11 -9.76
N THR A 547 -4.21 1.10 -9.54
CA THR A 547 -4.52 1.65 -8.20
C THR A 547 -5.89 2.34 -8.22
N ASP A 548 -6.25 3.01 -7.13
CA ASP A 548 -7.47 3.82 -7.07
C ASP A 548 -7.40 5.12 -7.89
N GLU A 549 -6.21 5.60 -8.22
CA GLU A 549 -6.00 6.88 -8.92
C GLU A 549 -5.25 6.72 -10.22
N THR A 550 -4.24 5.87 -10.26
CA THR A 550 -3.33 5.73 -11.39
C THR A 550 -3.34 4.32 -12.00
N LEU A 551 -3.11 4.28 -13.31
CA LEU A 551 -2.72 3.10 -14.05
C LEU A 551 -1.39 3.43 -14.74
N VAL A 552 -0.30 2.78 -14.32
CA VAL A 552 1.05 3.10 -14.80
C VAL A 552 1.70 1.87 -15.43
N CYS A 553 2.36 2.07 -16.57
CA CYS A 553 3.21 1.07 -17.20
C CYS A 553 4.67 1.42 -16.99
N LEU A 554 5.40 0.45 -16.44
CA LEU A 554 6.82 0.53 -16.13
C LEU A 554 7.57 -0.54 -16.92
N ARG A 555 8.79 -0.21 -17.30
CA ARG A 555 9.76 -1.17 -17.85
C ARG A 555 11.07 -1.03 -17.07
N LEU A 556 11.83 -2.11 -17.01
CA LEU A 556 13.20 -2.05 -16.50
C LEU A 556 14.02 -1.05 -17.33
N ALA A 557 14.76 -0.18 -16.62
CA ALA A 557 15.59 0.85 -17.22
C ALA A 557 16.81 0.26 -17.95
#